data_AF-A0A6A1Q4D7-F1
#
_entry.id   AF-A0A6A1Q4D7-F1
#
_cell.length_a   1.000
_cell.length_b   1.000
_cell.length_c   1.000
_cell.angle_alpha   90.00
_cell.angle_beta   90.00
_cell.angle_gamma   90.00
#
_symmetry.space_group_name_H-M   'P 1'
#
loop_
_entity.id
_entity.type
_entity.pdbx_description
1 polymer ?
#
loop_
_entity_poly.entity_id
_entity_poly.type
_entity_poly.pdbx_seq_one_letter_code
_entity_poly.pdbx_strand_id
1 'polypeptide(L)'
;TSSDLRARPRKSLPDPEHGNQLPGQRGPGGEMGKMAAAVGPVATLAAEPGEDAFRKLFRFYRQSRPGTVDLRGVIDFSVAHAARGTGPGAHKVVKSHLNVSSVSDHDAYRAGLQPVSKWRAYGLQGYPGYQWHWVKQCLKLYSQKPNVCNLDKHMTQEETQDLWEQSKEFL
;
A
#
# COMPACT_ATOMS: atom_id res chain seq x y z
N THR A 1 -34.11 23.44 -41.54
CA THR A 1 -35.17 23.33 -40.53
C THR A 1 -34.50 23.07 -39.19
N SER A 2 -34.09 24.09 -38.41
CA SER A 2 -34.92 24.92 -37.50
C SER A 2 -35.84 24.02 -36.64
N SER A 3 -35.86 24.01 -35.31
CA SER A 3 -35.65 25.07 -34.29
C SER A 3 -35.47 24.38 -32.91
N ASP A 4 -34.68 24.89 -31.97
CA ASP A 4 -34.98 25.87 -30.89
C ASP A 4 -34.83 25.21 -29.49
N LEU A 5 -33.77 25.59 -28.79
CA LEU A 5 -33.63 25.45 -27.34
C LEU A 5 -34.05 26.80 -26.73
N ARG A 6 -35.18 26.86 -26.03
CA ARG A 6 -35.59 28.05 -25.26
C ARG A 6 -35.95 27.67 -23.82
N ALA A 7 -35.55 28.54 -22.91
CA ALA A 7 -35.34 28.32 -21.48
C ALA A 7 -36.59 28.56 -20.57
N ARG A 8 -36.62 27.83 -19.44
CA ARG A 8 -37.03 28.17 -18.03
C ARG A 8 -38.44 28.76 -17.75
N PRO A 9 -39.09 28.47 -16.58
CA PRO A 9 -38.76 29.15 -15.31
C PRO A 9 -38.89 28.34 -13.99
N ARG A 10 -38.23 28.89 -12.95
CA ARG A 10 -38.27 28.52 -11.52
C ARG A 10 -39.67 28.70 -10.90
N LYS A 11 -40.00 27.91 -9.87
CA LYS A 11 -40.90 28.32 -8.79
C LYS A 11 -40.31 27.91 -7.43
N SER A 12 -40.38 28.85 -6.50
CA SER A 12 -39.90 28.85 -5.12
C SER A 12 -41.02 28.51 -4.12
N LEU A 13 -40.62 27.82 -3.03
CA LEU A 13 -41.16 27.63 -1.66
C LEU A 13 -42.52 28.23 -1.24
N PRO A 14 -43.23 27.58 -0.27
CA PRO A 14 -43.05 27.98 1.14
C PRO A 14 -43.10 26.86 2.20
N ASP A 15 -42.45 27.11 3.35
CA ASP A 15 -42.63 26.45 4.66
C ASP A 15 -43.96 26.88 5.33
N PRO A 16 -44.44 26.09 6.31
CA PRO A 16 -44.77 26.65 7.63
C PRO A 16 -44.29 25.71 8.78
N GLU A 17 -43.53 26.20 9.77
CA GLU A 17 -43.98 26.90 10.99
C GLU A 17 -44.70 26.00 12.04
N HIS A 18 -44.07 25.88 13.23
CA HIS A 18 -44.63 26.01 14.60
C HIS A 18 -44.15 24.98 15.63
N GLY A 19 -43.72 25.46 16.81
CA GLY A 19 -43.71 24.65 18.05
C GLY A 19 -42.71 25.05 19.14
N ASN A 20 -42.92 26.19 19.80
CA ASN A 20 -42.24 26.67 21.02
C ASN A 20 -42.33 25.68 22.22
N GLN A 21 -41.27 25.56 23.03
CA GLN A 21 -41.32 25.73 24.51
C GLN A 21 -39.95 25.59 25.24
N LEU A 22 -39.60 26.64 25.99
CA LEU A 22 -38.80 26.70 27.23
C LEU A 22 -39.74 27.28 28.32
N PRO A 23 -39.46 27.34 29.66
CA PRO A 23 -38.16 27.31 30.36
C PRO A 23 -38.13 26.60 31.75
N GLY A 24 -36.97 26.57 32.45
CA GLY A 24 -36.97 26.40 33.93
C GLY A 24 -35.71 25.90 34.67
N GLN A 25 -34.72 26.79 34.93
CA GLN A 25 -34.01 27.06 36.22
C GLN A 25 -33.50 25.95 37.20
N ARG A 26 -32.17 25.85 37.41
CA ARG A 26 -31.38 26.11 38.66
C ARG A 26 -29.98 25.42 38.66
N GLY A 27 -28.91 26.15 39.03
CA GLY A 27 -27.48 25.70 39.08
C GLY A 27 -27.08 24.95 40.36
N PRO A 28 -25.82 25.01 40.89
CA PRO A 28 -24.52 25.43 40.32
C PRO A 28 -23.38 24.38 40.54
N GLY A 29 -22.19 24.60 39.94
CA GLY A 29 -20.92 24.16 40.51
C GLY A 29 -20.15 23.04 39.79
N GLY A 30 -18.87 23.31 39.51
CA GLY A 30 -17.85 22.28 39.28
C GLY A 30 -17.22 22.24 37.89
N GLU A 31 -16.64 23.35 37.41
CA GLU A 31 -15.77 23.29 36.23
C GLU A 31 -14.38 22.78 36.63
N MET A 32 -14.25 21.47 36.74
CA MET A 32 -12.97 20.78 36.85
C MET A 32 -12.56 20.40 35.42
N GLY A 33 -11.58 21.14 34.89
CA GLY A 33 -11.05 20.96 33.53
C GLY A 33 -10.72 19.50 33.25
N LYS A 34 -11.55 18.84 32.43
CA LYS A 34 -11.21 17.56 31.82
C LYS A 34 -10.13 17.84 30.78
N MET A 35 -8.89 17.57 31.15
CA MET A 35 -7.81 17.31 30.21
C MET A 35 -8.18 16.05 29.44
N ALA A 36 -8.99 16.20 28.39
CA ALA A 36 -9.09 15.19 27.36
C ALA A 36 -7.70 15.11 26.72
N ALA A 37 -6.95 14.06 27.06
CA ALA A 37 -5.79 13.69 26.28
C ALA A 37 -6.26 13.56 24.83
N ALA A 38 -5.85 14.50 23.99
CA ALA A 38 -6.07 14.45 22.55
C ALA A 38 -5.32 13.21 22.05
N VAL A 39 -6.03 12.09 21.97
CA VAL A 39 -5.61 10.95 21.17
C VAL A 39 -5.62 11.50 19.75
N GLY A 40 -4.43 11.80 19.23
CA GLY A 40 -4.25 12.27 17.86
C GLY A 40 -5.00 11.34 16.90
N PRO A 41 -5.54 11.86 15.79
CA PRO A 41 -6.49 11.12 14.97
C PRO A 41 -5.80 9.86 14.45
N VAL A 42 -6.22 8.70 14.95
CA VAL A 42 -6.19 7.49 14.15
C VAL A 42 -6.99 7.87 12.91
N ALA A 43 -6.35 7.89 11.75
CA ALA A 43 -7.04 8.10 10.49
C ALA A 43 -8.02 6.93 10.33
N THR A 44 -9.25 7.11 10.82
CA THR A 44 -10.32 6.15 10.66
C THR A 44 -10.60 6.12 9.17
N LEU A 45 -10.12 5.06 8.51
CA LEU A 45 -10.47 4.78 7.13
C LEU A 45 -11.98 4.60 7.05
N ALA A 46 -12.70 5.64 6.65
CA ALA A 46 -14.10 5.53 6.31
C ALA A 46 -14.20 4.57 5.12
N ALA A 47 -14.89 3.45 5.32
CA ALA A 47 -15.19 2.54 4.22
C ALA A 47 -16.26 3.21 3.34
N GLU A 48 -16.05 3.20 2.03
CA GLU A 48 -17.15 3.55 1.11
C GLU A 48 -18.19 2.42 1.17
N PRO A 49 -19.48 2.73 0.95
CA PRO A 49 -20.51 1.70 0.85
C PRO A 49 -20.12 0.64 -0.21
N GLY A 50 -19.95 -0.61 0.22
CA GLY A 50 -19.61 -1.74 -0.66
C GLY A 50 -18.12 -2.02 -0.88
N GLU A 51 -17.20 -1.35 -0.16
CA GLU A 51 -15.76 -1.60 -0.29
C GLU A 51 -15.26 -2.79 0.57
N ASP A 52 -14.49 -3.69 -0.03
CA ASP A 52 -13.82 -4.79 0.70
C ASP A 52 -12.53 -4.34 1.43
N ALA A 53 -12.07 -5.17 2.36
CA ALA A 53 -10.91 -4.87 3.21
C ALA A 53 -9.62 -4.61 2.42
N PHE A 54 -9.41 -5.28 1.28
CA PHE A 54 -8.22 -5.10 0.46
C PHE A 54 -8.28 -3.77 -0.28
N ARG A 55 -9.39 -3.46 -0.95
CA ARG A 55 -9.59 -2.18 -1.67
C ARG A 55 -9.44 -0.98 -0.74
N LYS A 56 -9.96 -1.10 0.48
CA LYS A 56 -9.83 -0.09 1.53
C LYS A 56 -8.37 0.18 1.91
N LEU A 57 -7.60 -0.88 2.18
CA LEU A 57 -6.16 -0.76 2.49
C LEU A 57 -5.34 -0.27 1.30
N PHE A 58 -5.64 -0.74 0.09
CA PHE A 58 -4.97 -0.30 -1.13
C PHE A 58 -5.17 1.20 -1.36
N ARG A 59 -6.41 1.69 -1.23
CA ARG A 59 -6.74 3.12 -1.38
C ARG A 59 -6.02 3.97 -0.33
N PHE A 60 -6.01 3.54 0.92
CA PHE A 60 -5.28 4.19 2.00
C PHE A 60 -3.80 4.39 1.65
N TYR A 61 -3.11 3.30 1.29
CA TYR A 61 -1.68 3.37 1.00
C TYR A 61 -1.38 4.10 -0.31
N ARG A 62 -2.22 3.96 -1.35
CA ARG A 62 -2.05 4.70 -2.62
C ARG A 62 -2.17 6.21 -2.44
N GLN A 63 -3.03 6.66 -1.55
CA GLN A 63 -3.25 8.09 -1.27
C GLN A 63 -2.27 8.63 -0.22
N SER A 64 -1.44 7.77 0.37
CA SER A 64 -0.48 8.15 1.41
C SER A 64 0.66 8.97 0.83
N ARG A 65 0.88 10.19 1.35
CA ARG A 65 2.12 10.94 1.11
C ARG A 65 3.16 10.57 2.17
N PRO A 66 4.44 10.37 1.81
CA PRO A 66 5.50 10.16 2.79
C PRO A 66 5.51 11.29 3.82
N GLY A 67 5.41 10.95 5.11
CA GLY A 67 5.40 11.91 6.23
C GLY A 67 4.04 12.42 6.69
N THR A 68 2.94 12.15 5.97
CA THR A 68 1.59 12.60 6.39
C THR A 68 0.65 11.48 6.82
N VAL A 69 0.96 10.22 6.48
CA VAL A 69 0.10 9.07 6.80
C VAL A 69 0.78 8.13 7.77
N ASP A 70 -0.03 7.56 8.67
CA ASP A 70 0.40 6.56 9.62
C ASP A 70 0.85 5.27 8.91
N LEU A 71 2.16 5.15 8.65
CA LEU A 71 2.77 3.97 8.07
C LEU A 71 3.10 2.88 9.11
N ARG A 72 2.66 3.02 10.38
CA ARG A 72 2.91 2.01 11.44
C ARG A 72 2.35 0.62 11.11
N GLY A 73 1.37 0.54 10.20
CA GLY A 73 0.81 -0.73 9.71
C GLY A 73 1.69 -1.43 8.67
N VAL A 74 2.65 -0.74 8.05
CA VAL A 74 3.57 -1.32 7.07
C VAL A 74 4.70 -2.04 7.79
N ILE A 75 4.97 -3.28 7.38
CA ILE A 75 6.07 -4.07 7.94
C ILE A 75 7.40 -3.54 7.41
N ASP A 76 8.28 -3.14 8.31
CA ASP A 76 9.67 -2.81 8.00
C ASP A 76 10.60 -3.96 8.44
N PHE A 77 11.11 -4.71 7.47
CA PHE A 77 12.02 -5.83 7.72
C PHE A 77 13.42 -5.39 8.16
N SER A 78 13.82 -4.13 7.94
CA SER A 78 15.13 -3.62 8.35
C SER A 78 15.26 -3.55 9.87
N VAL A 79 14.17 -3.20 10.57
CA VAL A 79 14.10 -3.09 12.03
C VAL A 79 13.47 -4.32 12.71
N ALA A 80 13.01 -5.32 11.94
CA ALA A 80 12.33 -6.51 12.45
C ALA A 80 13.19 -7.40 13.40
N HIS A 81 14.50 -7.14 13.48
CA HIS A 81 15.42 -7.80 14.40
C HIS A 81 15.49 -7.15 15.80
N ALA A 82 15.12 -5.87 15.93
CA ALA A 82 15.36 -5.06 17.13
C ALA A 82 14.19 -5.10 18.13
N ALA A 83 12.98 -5.44 17.65
CA ALA A 83 11.82 -5.71 18.48
C ALA A 83 10.85 -6.55 17.66
N ARG A 84 10.04 -7.40 18.30
CA ARG A 84 8.77 -7.80 17.70
C ARG A 84 8.05 -6.47 17.41
N GLY A 85 7.99 -6.07 16.14
CA GLY A 85 7.56 -4.72 15.79
C GLY A 85 6.23 -4.38 16.47
N THR A 86 6.04 -3.10 16.78
CA THR A 86 4.85 -2.62 17.50
C THR A 86 3.60 -2.55 16.62
N GLY A 87 3.75 -2.80 15.31
CA GLY A 87 2.66 -2.77 14.34
C GLY A 87 1.85 -4.07 14.28
N PRO A 88 0.56 -4.00 13.89
CA PRO A 88 -0.33 -5.16 13.82
C PRO A 88 0.16 -6.29 12.90
N GLY A 89 1.00 -6.01 11.90
CA GLY A 89 1.55 -7.04 11.01
C GLY A 89 2.87 -7.67 11.49
N ALA A 90 3.55 -7.06 12.45
CA ALA A 90 4.91 -7.43 12.82
C ALA A 90 5.01 -8.78 13.54
N HIS A 91 3.92 -9.21 14.22
CA HIS A 91 3.86 -10.53 14.85
C HIS A 91 3.87 -11.70 13.86
N LYS A 92 3.55 -11.45 12.58
CA LYS A 92 3.58 -12.47 11.52
C LYS A 92 4.97 -12.65 10.90
N VAL A 93 5.93 -11.78 11.21
CA VAL A 93 7.29 -11.86 10.66
C VAL A 93 8.04 -13.00 11.33
N VAL A 94 8.48 -13.97 10.54
CA VAL A 94 9.27 -15.12 11.00
C VAL A 94 10.66 -15.08 10.37
N LYS A 95 11.69 -15.50 11.10
CA LYS A 95 13.04 -15.61 10.53
C LYS A 95 13.07 -16.79 9.55
N SER A 96 13.54 -16.54 8.33
CA SER A 96 13.78 -17.58 7.33
C SER A 96 15.22 -18.05 7.42
N HIS A 97 15.42 -19.37 7.50
CA HIS A 97 16.75 -19.95 7.61
C HIS A 97 17.42 -20.01 6.24
N LEU A 98 18.61 -19.41 6.14
CA LEU A 98 19.46 -19.48 4.95
C LEU A 98 20.46 -20.63 5.10
N ASN A 99 20.78 -21.29 3.99
CA ASN A 99 21.91 -22.20 3.95
C ASN A 99 23.20 -21.38 3.78
N VAL A 100 23.88 -21.08 4.89
CA VAL A 100 25.08 -20.24 4.88
C VAL A 100 26.22 -20.89 4.07
N SER A 101 26.29 -22.22 4.05
CA SER A 101 27.32 -22.97 3.33
C SER A 101 27.07 -23.14 1.84
N SER A 102 25.89 -22.79 1.31
CA SER A 102 25.60 -23.02 -0.12
C SER A 102 26.29 -22.03 -1.06
N VAL A 103 26.84 -20.94 -0.53
CA VAL A 103 27.55 -19.91 -1.30
C VAL A 103 28.81 -19.54 -0.54
N SER A 104 29.97 -19.54 -1.21
CA SER A 104 31.22 -19.11 -0.59
C SER A 104 31.26 -17.60 -0.40
N ASP A 105 32.02 -17.11 0.59
CA ASP A 105 32.22 -15.67 0.79
C ASP A 105 32.87 -15.01 -0.45
N HIS A 106 33.71 -15.77 -1.17
CA HIS A 106 34.31 -15.32 -2.42
C HIS A 106 33.25 -15.11 -3.52
N ASP A 107 32.32 -16.05 -3.68
CA ASP A 107 31.23 -15.93 -4.67
C ASP A 107 30.29 -14.77 -4.33
N ALA A 108 29.95 -14.59 -3.05
CA ALA A 108 29.16 -13.46 -2.59
C ALA A 108 29.87 -12.12 -2.89
N TYR A 109 31.18 -12.03 -2.63
CA TYR A 109 31.96 -10.83 -2.90
C TYR A 109 32.06 -10.52 -4.40
N ARG A 110 32.28 -11.53 -5.25
CA ARG A 110 32.29 -11.35 -6.72
C ARG A 110 30.97 -10.80 -7.25
N ALA A 111 29.85 -11.09 -6.58
CA ALA A 111 28.54 -10.55 -6.91
C ALA A 111 28.22 -9.20 -6.22
N GLY A 112 29.16 -8.62 -5.48
CA GLY A 112 28.97 -7.36 -4.75
C GLY A 112 28.10 -7.47 -3.49
N LEU A 113 27.91 -8.68 -2.95
CA LEU A 113 27.06 -8.95 -1.80
C LEU A 113 27.90 -9.13 -0.53
N GLN A 114 27.30 -8.88 0.64
CA GLN A 114 27.88 -9.31 1.92
C GLN A 114 27.93 -10.85 2.00
N PRO A 115 28.82 -11.44 2.82
CA PRO A 115 28.76 -12.87 3.17
C PRO A 115 27.36 -13.30 3.61
N VAL A 116 26.90 -14.49 3.20
CA VAL A 116 25.56 -15.02 3.54
C VAL A 116 25.35 -15.13 5.06
N SER A 117 26.42 -15.34 5.81
CA SER A 117 26.43 -15.34 7.28
C SER A 117 25.93 -14.03 7.91
N LYS A 118 26.01 -12.91 7.16
CA LYS A 118 25.53 -11.59 7.59
C LYS A 118 24.10 -11.29 7.11
N TRP A 119 23.53 -12.11 6.25
CA TRP A 119 22.21 -11.87 5.69
C TRP A 119 21.12 -12.12 6.72
N ARG A 120 20.04 -11.35 6.61
CA ARG A 120 18.82 -11.53 7.39
C ARG A 120 17.68 -11.79 6.44
N ALA A 121 17.17 -13.02 6.45
CA ALA A 121 16.00 -13.41 5.67
C ALA A 121 14.79 -13.57 6.58
N TYR A 122 13.65 -13.12 6.10
CA TYR A 122 12.38 -13.18 6.81
C TYR A 122 11.30 -13.74 5.89
N GLY A 123 10.34 -14.43 6.47
CA GLY A 123 9.09 -14.82 5.85
C GLY A 123 7.90 -14.24 6.61
N LEU A 124 6.70 -14.47 6.09
CA LEU A 124 5.46 -14.12 6.79
C LEU A 124 4.68 -15.40 7.09
N GLN A 125 4.27 -15.56 8.34
CA GLN A 125 3.42 -16.68 8.75
C GLN A 125 2.11 -16.67 7.95
N GLY A 126 1.76 -17.81 7.36
CA GLY A 126 0.63 -17.94 6.45
C GLY A 126 0.94 -17.61 4.99
N TYR A 127 2.19 -17.24 4.66
CA TYR A 127 2.64 -16.89 3.31
C TYR A 127 3.96 -17.62 2.96
N PRO A 128 3.91 -18.90 2.57
CA PRO A 128 5.10 -19.64 2.13
C PRO A 128 5.68 -19.05 0.83
N GLY A 129 7.01 -18.99 0.71
CA GLY A 129 7.69 -18.36 -0.43
C GLY A 129 8.73 -19.25 -1.11
N TYR A 130 8.74 -19.23 -2.46
CA TYR A 130 9.84 -19.62 -3.34
C TYR A 130 9.65 -18.89 -4.68
N GLN A 131 10.51 -17.90 -5.03
CA GLN A 131 10.19 -17.00 -6.17
C GLN A 131 11.33 -16.70 -7.15
N TRP A 132 12.61 -16.94 -6.86
CA TRP A 132 13.70 -16.51 -7.76
C TRP A 132 13.69 -17.17 -9.13
N HIS A 133 13.39 -18.47 -9.17
CA HIS A 133 13.16 -19.16 -10.44
C HIS A 133 12.07 -18.43 -11.23
N TRP A 134 10.94 -18.16 -10.59
CA TRP A 134 9.79 -17.49 -11.21
C TRP A 134 10.06 -16.05 -11.61
N VAL A 135 10.80 -15.27 -10.81
CA VAL A 135 11.22 -13.91 -11.16
C VAL A 135 12.10 -13.92 -12.41
N LYS A 136 13.08 -14.83 -12.49
CA LYS A 136 13.93 -14.98 -13.68
C LYS A 136 13.11 -15.40 -14.89
N GLN A 137 12.18 -16.35 -14.74
CA GLN A 137 11.31 -16.75 -15.85
C GLN A 137 10.45 -15.56 -16.31
N CYS A 138 9.84 -14.82 -15.39
CA CYS A 138 8.99 -13.66 -15.70
C CYS A 138 9.73 -12.56 -16.46
N LEU A 139 10.97 -12.27 -16.08
CA LEU A 139 11.73 -11.16 -16.67
C LEU A 139 12.44 -11.56 -17.97
N LYS A 140 13.00 -12.76 -18.04
CA LYS A 140 13.85 -13.19 -19.16
C LYS A 140 13.12 -14.01 -20.21
N LEU A 141 12.28 -14.96 -19.81
CA LEU A 141 11.74 -15.97 -20.71
C LEU A 141 10.29 -15.66 -21.11
N TYR A 142 9.44 -15.29 -20.16
CA TYR A 142 8.02 -15.03 -20.42
C TYR A 142 7.75 -13.71 -21.13
N SER A 143 8.73 -12.81 -21.14
CA SER A 143 8.71 -11.57 -21.92
C SER A 143 9.07 -11.79 -23.40
N GLN A 144 9.71 -12.91 -23.75
CA GLN A 144 10.16 -13.20 -25.11
C GLN A 144 9.05 -13.83 -25.97
N LYS A 145 9.20 -13.68 -27.29
CA LYS A 145 8.37 -14.38 -28.26
C LYS A 145 8.54 -15.91 -28.13
N PRO A 146 7.46 -16.69 -28.31
CA PRO A 146 6.18 -16.32 -28.91
C PRO A 146 5.14 -15.71 -27.94
N ASN A 147 5.50 -15.45 -26.68
CA ASN A 147 4.56 -14.85 -25.73
C ASN A 147 4.19 -13.42 -26.14
N VAL A 148 2.96 -13.01 -25.83
CA VAL A 148 2.47 -11.66 -26.11
C VAL A 148 2.67 -10.77 -24.90
N CYS A 149 3.25 -9.59 -25.10
CA CYS A 149 3.43 -8.58 -24.05
C CYS A 149 2.90 -7.21 -24.49
N ASN A 150 2.85 -6.24 -23.58
CA ASN A 150 2.33 -4.90 -23.86
C ASN A 150 3.16 -4.11 -24.88
N LEU A 151 4.44 -4.46 -25.08
CA LEU A 151 5.31 -3.79 -26.05
C LEU A 151 4.92 -4.11 -27.50
N ASP A 152 4.34 -5.29 -27.73
CA ASP A 152 3.94 -5.78 -29.06
C ASP A 152 2.94 -4.87 -29.77
N LYS A 153 2.24 -4.03 -29.01
CA LYS A 153 1.31 -3.04 -29.54
C LYS A 153 2.03 -1.91 -30.31
N HIS A 154 3.28 -1.65 -29.98
CA HIS A 154 4.03 -0.48 -30.44
C HIS A 154 5.43 -0.81 -30.98
N MET A 155 5.91 -2.04 -30.78
CA MET A 155 7.24 -2.50 -31.18
C MET A 155 7.14 -3.78 -32.00
N THR A 156 8.07 -3.93 -32.93
CA THR A 156 8.24 -5.14 -33.75
C THR A 156 8.87 -6.27 -32.93
N GLN A 157 8.86 -7.48 -33.50
CA GLN A 157 9.45 -8.65 -32.84
C GLN A 157 10.97 -8.49 -32.69
N GLU A 158 11.62 -7.94 -33.70
CA GLU A 158 13.06 -7.71 -33.74
C GLU A 158 13.51 -6.75 -32.63
N GLU A 159 12.71 -5.73 -32.35
CA GLU A 159 12.95 -4.74 -31.29
C GLU A 159 12.74 -5.30 -29.87
N THR A 160 11.89 -6.33 -29.72
CA THR A 160 11.51 -6.92 -28.42
C THR A 160 12.20 -8.24 -28.09
N GLN A 161 12.93 -8.83 -29.04
CA GLN A 161 13.56 -10.15 -28.88
C GLN A 161 14.67 -10.16 -27.81
N ASP A 162 15.38 -9.04 -27.67
CA ASP A 162 16.62 -8.97 -26.88
C ASP A 162 16.56 -8.04 -25.66
N LEU A 163 15.35 -7.80 -25.14
CA LEU A 163 15.12 -6.92 -23.99
C LEU A 163 16.00 -7.26 -22.77
N TRP A 164 16.33 -8.54 -22.60
CA TRP A 164 17.18 -8.99 -21.50
C TRP A 164 18.65 -8.63 -21.71
N GLU A 165 19.22 -8.79 -22.90
CA GLU A 165 20.64 -8.42 -23.12
C GLU A 165 20.80 -6.90 -23.20
N GLN A 166 19.85 -6.18 -23.83
CA GLN A 166 19.82 -4.71 -23.77
C GLN A 166 19.84 -4.20 -22.33
N SER A 167 19.10 -4.84 -21.41
CA SER A 167 19.06 -4.43 -20.00
C SER A 167 20.39 -4.60 -19.26
N LYS A 168 21.28 -5.48 -19.75
CA LYS A 168 22.62 -5.69 -19.15
C LYS A 168 23.62 -4.64 -19.58
N GLU A 169 23.43 -3.99 -20.74
CA GLU A 169 24.35 -2.95 -21.23
C GLU A 169 24.29 -1.67 -20.37
N PHE A 170 23.23 -1.53 -19.55
CA PHE A 170 23.01 -0.39 -18.65
C PHE A 170 23.34 -0.68 -17.17
N LEU A 171 23.96 -1.82 -16.86
CA LEU A 171 24.40 -2.22 -15.51
C LEU A 171 25.92 -2.30 -15.43
#